data_AF-A0A7C1UFK4-F1
#
_entry.id   AF-A0A7C1UFK4-F1
#
_cell.length_a   1.000
_cell.length_b   1.000
_cell.length_c   1.000
_cell.angle_alpha   90.00
_cell.angle_beta   90.00
_cell.angle_gamma   90.00
#
_symmetry.space_group_name_H-M   'P 1'
#
loop_
_entity.id
_entity.type
_entity.pdbx_description
1 polymer ?
#
loop_
_entity_poly.entity_id
_entity_poly.type
_entity_poly.pdbx_seq_one_letter_code
_entity_poly.pdbx_strand_id
1 'polypeptide(L)'
;MDTPQPRTGDPSPDPTGRPEPDTDPATVEIPESAVAPTALPSVVARIVAFVAVLVAGLCGGLVGWAITDLQCTGDCATNATIGAVAGTLIAAGGVAVVAVLVLRAMSEWNAQAPLRDRRR
;
A
#
# COMPACT_ATOMS: atom_id res chain seq x y z
N MET A 1 23.77 -73.53 25.03
CA MET A 1 23.73 -72.85 23.72
C MET A 1 23.11 -71.50 23.97
N ASP A 2 23.94 -70.46 24.15
CA ASP A 2 23.52 -69.05 24.14
C ASP A 2 24.72 -68.25 23.64
N THR A 3 24.66 -67.84 22.39
CA THR A 3 25.64 -66.96 21.73
C THR A 3 25.20 -65.51 21.94
N PRO A 4 26.03 -64.62 22.51
CA PRO A 4 25.73 -63.19 22.53
C PRO A 4 25.82 -62.62 21.12
N GLN A 5 24.77 -61.95 20.66
CA GLN A 5 24.71 -61.23 19.38
C GLN A 5 25.71 -60.05 19.36
N PRO A 6 26.38 -59.77 18.22
CA PRO A 6 27.22 -58.59 18.06
C PRO A 6 26.37 -57.31 18.08
N ARG A 7 26.83 -56.28 18.81
CA ARG A 7 26.20 -54.95 18.81
C ARG A 7 26.31 -54.32 17.41
N THR A 8 25.23 -54.37 16.65
CA THR A 8 25.07 -53.58 15.44
C THR A 8 24.80 -52.14 15.83
N GLY A 9 25.75 -51.25 15.56
CA GLY A 9 25.51 -49.80 15.55
C GLY A 9 26.38 -48.99 16.50
N ASP A 10 27.70 -49.00 16.30
CA ASP A 10 28.48 -47.78 16.54
C ASP A 10 28.64 -47.06 15.19
N PRO A 11 28.28 -45.77 15.07
CA PRO A 11 28.62 -44.99 13.89
C PRO A 11 30.14 -44.90 13.79
N SER A 12 30.70 -45.35 12.67
CA SER A 12 32.11 -45.12 12.36
C SER A 12 32.36 -43.61 12.34
N PRO A 13 33.37 -43.08 13.06
CA PRO A 13 33.71 -41.67 12.97
C PRO A 13 34.16 -41.36 11.54
N ASP A 14 33.51 -40.37 10.91
CA ASP A 14 33.91 -39.84 9.61
C ASP A 14 35.35 -39.31 9.70
N PRO A 15 36.30 -39.82 8.90
CA PRO A 15 37.70 -39.38 8.94
C PRO A 15 37.91 -37.97 8.38
N THR A 16 36.87 -37.35 7.80
CA THR A 16 36.92 -35.95 7.42
C THR A 16 36.44 -35.12 8.59
N GLY A 17 37.37 -34.61 9.41
CA GLY A 17 37.10 -33.70 10.53
C GLY A 17 36.55 -32.33 10.08
N ARG A 18 35.45 -32.33 9.32
CA ARG A 18 34.63 -31.16 9.11
C ARG A 18 33.65 -31.11 10.29
N PRO A 19 33.55 -29.99 11.02
CA PRO A 19 32.44 -29.81 11.93
C PRO A 19 31.14 -29.97 11.12
N GLU A 20 30.30 -30.95 11.48
CA GLU A 20 28.92 -30.97 11.00
C GLU A 20 28.32 -29.62 11.38
N PRO A 21 27.77 -28.85 10.42
CA PRO A 21 27.03 -27.65 10.77
C PRO A 21 25.78 -28.12 11.53
N ASP A 22 25.80 -27.91 12.85
CA ASP A 22 24.65 -28.04 13.73
C ASP A 22 23.49 -27.25 13.11
N THR A 23 22.67 -27.95 12.34
CA THR A 23 21.48 -27.37 11.71
C THR A 23 20.40 -27.50 12.75
N ASP A 24 20.40 -26.57 13.70
CA ASP A 24 19.30 -26.41 14.65
C ASP A 24 18.06 -25.97 13.86
N PRO A 25 17.02 -26.82 13.71
CA PRO A 25 15.83 -26.47 12.92
C PRO A 25 14.95 -25.41 13.60
N ALA A 26 15.34 -24.90 14.77
CA ALA A 26 14.47 -24.10 15.64
C ALA A 26 14.76 -22.60 15.71
N THR A 27 15.73 -22.03 14.99
CA THR A 27 15.92 -20.56 15.03
C THR A 27 16.30 -19.95 13.69
N VAL A 28 15.39 -20.03 12.72
CA VAL A 28 15.33 -18.96 11.71
C VAL A 28 14.83 -17.72 12.45
N GLU A 29 15.73 -16.96 13.07
CA GLU A 29 15.46 -15.58 13.49
C GLU A 29 15.20 -14.79 12.21
N ILE A 30 13.95 -14.78 11.76
CA ILE A 30 13.51 -13.80 10.77
C ILE A 30 13.79 -12.45 11.44
N PRO A 31 14.71 -11.63 10.92
CA PRO A 31 15.05 -10.38 11.57
C PRO A 31 13.76 -9.58 11.74
N GLU A 32 13.51 -9.04 12.92
CA GLU A 32 12.29 -8.29 13.23
C GLU A 32 12.04 -7.13 12.24
N SER A 33 13.09 -6.69 11.52
CA SER A 33 13.02 -5.76 10.39
C SER A 33 12.33 -6.30 9.12
N ALA A 34 12.11 -7.61 8.99
CA ALA A 34 11.29 -8.22 7.93
C ALA A 34 9.79 -8.19 8.27
N VAL A 35 9.41 -7.80 9.50
CA VAL A 35 8.06 -7.31 9.77
C VAL A 35 7.99 -5.88 9.21
N ALA A 36 7.69 -5.79 7.92
CA ALA A 36 7.51 -4.51 7.24
C ALA A 36 6.53 -3.64 8.05
N PRO A 37 6.91 -2.41 8.46
CA PRO A 37 5.97 -1.47 9.04
C PRO A 37 4.75 -1.39 8.14
N THR A 38 3.57 -1.61 8.70
CA THR A 38 2.31 -1.66 7.96
C THR A 38 2.25 -0.47 7.01
N ALA A 39 2.33 -0.74 5.71
CA ALA A 39 2.39 0.25 4.63
C ALA A 39 1.03 0.93 4.40
N LEU A 40 0.20 1.07 5.44
CA LEU A 40 -1.00 1.88 5.34
C LEU A 40 -0.55 3.34 5.18
N PRO A 41 -0.86 4.01 4.03
CA PRO A 41 -0.61 5.43 3.88
C PRO A 41 -1.17 6.22 5.06
N SER A 42 -0.46 7.28 5.47
CA SER A 42 -0.79 8.06 6.66
C SER A 42 -2.27 8.49 6.65
N VAL A 43 -2.93 8.36 7.81
CA VAL A 43 -4.37 8.63 7.95
C VAL A 43 -4.69 10.07 7.54
N VAL A 44 -3.83 11.02 7.92
CA VAL A 44 -3.97 12.43 7.55
C VAL A 44 -3.96 12.63 6.04
N ALA A 45 -3.06 11.96 5.31
CA ALA A 45 -3.01 12.09 3.85
C ALA A 45 -4.29 11.57 3.18
N ARG A 46 -4.87 10.48 3.71
CA ARG A 46 -6.15 9.95 3.21
C ARG A 46 -7.30 10.93 3.45
N ILE A 47 -7.35 11.53 4.64
CA ILE A 47 -8.39 12.51 4.99
C ILE A 47 -8.29 13.73 4.07
N VAL A 48 -7.09 14.29 3.88
CA VAL A 48 -6.89 15.46 3.02
C VAL A 48 -7.25 15.14 1.57
N ALA A 49 -6.84 13.98 1.05
CA ALA A 49 -7.20 13.56 -0.31
C ALA A 49 -8.72 13.42 -0.48
N PHE A 50 -9.38 12.79 0.48
CA PHE A 50 -10.83 12.63 0.46
C PHE A 50 -11.57 13.98 0.50
N VAL A 51 -11.16 14.88 1.39
CA VAL A 51 -11.72 16.23 1.48
C VAL A 51 -11.51 17.00 0.18
N ALA A 52 -10.32 16.93 -0.42
CA ALA A 52 -10.05 17.58 -1.70
C ALA A 52 -10.98 17.07 -2.82
N VAL A 53 -11.22 15.76 -2.90
CA VAL A 53 -12.13 15.17 -3.89
C VAL A 53 -13.58 15.63 -3.65
N LEU A 54 -14.02 15.68 -2.39
CA LEU A 54 -15.37 16.16 -2.06
C LEU A 54 -15.57 17.64 -2.42
N VAL A 55 -14.61 18.49 -2.06
CA VAL A 55 -14.67 19.92 -2.37
C VAL A 55 -14.64 20.14 -3.88
N ALA A 56 -13.76 19.43 -4.60
CA ALA A 56 -13.70 19.50 -6.05
C ALA A 56 -14.99 19.01 -6.73
N GLY A 57 -15.57 17.90 -6.25
CA GLY A 57 -16.84 17.39 -6.73
C GLY A 57 -17.98 18.38 -6.51
N LEU A 58 -18.09 18.96 -5.31
CA LEU A 58 -19.09 19.99 -5.00
C LEU A 58 -18.96 21.20 -5.92
N CYS A 59 -17.75 21.74 -6.09
CA CYS A 59 -17.50 22.85 -7.00
C CYS A 59 -17.81 22.48 -8.45
N GLY A 60 -17.38 21.30 -8.92
CA GLY A 60 -17.65 20.82 -10.28
C GLY A 60 -19.14 20.64 -10.57
N GLY A 61 -19.90 20.16 -9.59
CA GLY A 61 -21.36 20.04 -9.71
C GLY A 61 -22.06 21.37 -9.77
N LEU A 62 -21.67 22.34 -8.95
CA LEU A 62 -22.21 23.71 -9.00
C LEU A 62 -21.94 24.37 -10.36
N VAL A 63 -20.73 24.21 -10.90
CA VAL A 63 -20.37 24.74 -12.22
C VAL A 63 -21.17 24.04 -13.34
N GLY A 64 -21.29 22.70 -13.30
CA GLY A 64 -22.06 21.94 -14.28
C GLY A 64 -23.55 22.25 -14.27
N TRP A 65 -24.11 22.49 -13.09
CA TRP A 65 -25.47 22.98 -12.91
C TRP A 65 -25.65 24.36 -13.54
N ALA A 66 -24.79 25.32 -13.17
CA ALA A 66 -24.88 26.70 -13.66
C ALA A 66 -24.74 26.80 -15.18
N ILE A 67 -23.83 26.03 -15.79
CA ILE A 67 -23.67 26.00 -17.25
C ILE A 67 -24.97 25.52 -17.91
N THR A 68 -25.59 24.48 -17.37
CA THR A 68 -26.79 23.89 -17.98
C THR A 68 -28.02 24.75 -17.77
N ASP A 69 -28.11 25.43 -16.63
CA ASP A 69 -29.15 26.41 -16.32
C ASP A 69 -29.11 27.59 -17.29
N LEU A 70 -27.90 28.10 -17.60
CA LEU A 70 -27.71 29.19 -18.58
C LEU A 70 -28.10 28.82 -20.02
N GLN A 71 -28.12 27.53 -20.36
CA GLN A 71 -28.43 27.05 -21.71
C GLN A 71 -29.95 26.91 -21.95
N CYS A 72 -30.78 27.26 -20.98
CA CYS A 72 -32.21 26.96 -20.98
C CYS A 72 -33.09 28.16 -20.65
N THR A 73 -34.24 28.25 -21.32
CA THR A 73 -35.31 29.20 -21.00
C THR A 73 -36.58 28.41 -20.67
N GLY A 74 -36.76 28.00 -19.41
CA GLY A 74 -37.91 27.19 -18.98
C GLY A 74 -37.59 26.19 -17.86
N ASP A 75 -38.42 25.15 -17.70
CA ASP A 75 -38.22 24.12 -16.68
C ASP A 75 -37.17 23.09 -17.14
N CYS A 76 -35.92 23.33 -16.77
CA CYS A 76 -34.78 22.49 -17.12
C CYS A 76 -34.20 21.74 -15.92
N ALA A 77 -34.99 21.50 -14.87
CA ALA A 77 -34.52 20.82 -13.66
C ALA A 77 -33.82 19.48 -13.94
N THR A 78 -34.36 18.67 -14.88
CA THR A 78 -33.75 17.40 -15.30
C THR A 78 -32.40 17.60 -15.98
N ASN A 79 -32.27 18.59 -16.87
CA ASN A 79 -31.02 18.83 -17.57
C ASN A 79 -29.98 19.43 -16.63
N ALA A 80 -30.38 20.37 -15.76
CA ALA A 80 -29.51 21.00 -14.79
C ALA A 80 -28.93 19.99 -13.78
N THR A 81 -29.73 19.01 -13.37
CA THR A 81 -29.24 17.92 -12.50
C THR A 81 -28.28 16.98 -13.23
N ILE A 82 -28.52 16.67 -14.52
CA ILE A 82 -27.55 15.92 -15.35
C ILE A 82 -26.23 16.67 -15.47
N GLY A 83 -26.28 17.98 -15.74
CA GLY A 83 -25.10 18.85 -15.78
C GLY A 83 -24.34 18.87 -14.46
N ALA A 84 -25.07 18.95 -13.34
CA ALA A 84 -24.49 18.88 -12.01
C ALA A 84 -23.78 17.53 -11.75
N VAL A 85 -24.42 16.41 -12.08
CA VAL A 85 -23.84 15.07 -11.90
C VAL A 85 -22.62 14.88 -12.79
N ALA A 86 -22.71 15.25 -14.07
CA ALA A 86 -21.59 15.16 -15.00
C ALA A 86 -20.39 16.01 -14.54
N GLY A 87 -20.64 17.26 -14.14
CA GLY A 87 -19.61 18.15 -13.60
C GLY A 87 -18.96 17.60 -12.32
N THR A 88 -19.77 17.03 -11.42
CA THR A 88 -19.29 16.38 -10.19
C THR A 88 -18.36 15.20 -10.50
N LEU A 89 -18.79 14.29 -11.39
CA LEU A 89 -18.02 13.08 -11.72
C LEU A 89 -16.70 13.41 -12.41
N ILE A 90 -16.69 14.37 -13.33
CA ILE A 90 -15.47 14.79 -14.04
C ILE A 90 -14.50 15.46 -13.07
N ALA A 91 -14.97 16.42 -12.26
CA ALA A 91 -14.11 17.14 -11.32
C ALA A 91 -13.56 16.22 -10.21
N ALA A 92 -14.43 15.41 -9.58
CA ALA A 92 -14.03 14.46 -8.56
C ALA A 92 -13.08 13.39 -9.11
N GLY A 93 -13.36 12.87 -10.31
CA GLY A 93 -12.50 11.91 -10.99
C GLY A 93 -11.11 12.46 -11.26
N GLY A 94 -11.01 13.68 -11.81
CA GLY A 94 -9.74 14.34 -12.08
C GLY A 94 -8.92 14.56 -10.81
N VAL A 95 -9.53 15.09 -9.75
CA VAL A 95 -8.84 15.33 -8.48
C VAL A 95 -8.45 14.03 -7.79
N ALA A 96 -9.25 12.97 -7.89
CA ALA A 96 -8.89 11.65 -7.36
C ALA A 96 -7.61 11.11 -8.01
N VAL A 97 -7.48 11.22 -9.34
CA VAL A 97 -6.26 10.81 -10.05
C VAL A 97 -5.06 11.63 -9.60
N VAL A 98 -5.18 12.96 -9.59
CA VAL A 98 -4.08 13.84 -9.14
C VAL A 98 -3.68 13.54 -7.69
N ALA A 99 -4.64 13.35 -6.78
CA ALA A 99 -4.36 13.00 -5.41
C ALA A 99 -3.57 11.69 -5.31
N VAL A 100 -3.98 10.64 -6.04
CA VAL A 100 -3.24 9.37 -6.06
C VAL A 100 -1.82 9.57 -6.58
N LEU A 101 -1.63 10.34 -7.65
CA LEU A 101 -0.30 10.64 -8.20
C LEU A 101 0.58 11.38 -7.20
N VAL A 102 0.03 12.37 -6.48
CA VAL A 102 0.75 13.12 -5.44
C VAL A 102 1.12 12.20 -4.27
N LEU A 103 0.20 11.35 -3.81
CA LEU A 103 0.50 10.39 -2.75
C LEU A 103 1.58 9.39 -3.19
N ARG A 104 1.56 8.96 -4.45
CA ARG A 104 2.61 8.11 -5.03
C ARG A 104 3.97 8.81 -5.01
N ALA A 105 4.03 10.07 -5.45
CA ALA A 105 5.24 10.88 -5.40
C ALA A 105 5.76 11.07 -3.96
N MET A 106 4.90 11.24 -2.97
CA MET A 106 5.36 11.33 -1.57
C MET A 106 5.86 9.97 -1.03
N SER A 107 5.28 8.86 -1.49
CA SER A 107 5.68 7.53 -1.04
C SER A 107 7.08 7.13 -1.52
N GLU A 108 7.48 7.52 -2.73
CA GLU A 108 8.83 7.25 -3.24
C GLU A 108 9.91 8.02 -2.46
N TRP A 109 9.62 9.24 -1.99
CA TRP A 109 10.59 10.05 -1.24
C TRP A 109 10.74 9.53 0.19
N ASN A 110 9.63 9.15 0.84
CA ASN A 110 9.67 8.60 2.19
C ASN A 110 10.41 7.26 2.28
N ALA A 111 10.35 6.45 1.21
CA ALA A 111 11.11 5.20 1.15
C ALA A 111 12.64 5.41 1.23
N GLN A 112 13.15 6.60 0.90
CA GLN A 112 14.59 6.92 0.92
C GLN A 112 15.09 7.48 2.26
N ALA A 113 14.19 7.84 3.19
CA ALA A 113 14.55 8.46 4.46
C ALA A 113 15.50 7.60 5.35
N PRO A 114 15.33 6.27 5.46
CA PRO A 114 16.19 5.45 6.32
C PRO A 114 17.66 5.37 5.87
N LEU A 115 17.93 5.54 4.57
CA LEU A 115 19.30 5.47 4.02
C LEU A 115 20.12 6.75 4.28
N ARG A 116 19.45 7.90 4.43
CA ARG A 116 20.14 9.18 4.73
C ARG A 116 20.62 9.23 6.17
N ASP A 117 19.93 8.56 7.09
CA ASP A 117 20.24 8.59 8.52
C ASP A 117 21.46 7.74 8.88
N ARG A 118 21.69 6.61 8.17
CA ARG A 118 22.90 5.78 8.34
C ARG A 118 24.20 6.39 7.81
N ARG A 119 24.14 7.50 7.07
CA ARG A 119 25.32 8.14 6.44
C ARG A 119 25.81 9.37 7.23
N ARG A 120 25.08 9.82 8.24
CA ARG A 120 25.53 10.87 9.18
C ARG A 120 26.00 10.24 10.48
#